data_AF-A0A841K3N6-F1
#
_entry.id   AF-A0A841K3N6-F1
#
_cell.length_a   1.000
_cell.length_b   1.000
_cell.length_c   1.000
_cell.angle_alpha   90.00
_cell.angle_beta   90.00
_cell.angle_gamma   90.00
#
_symmetry.space_group_name_H-M   'P 1'
#
loop_
_entity.id
_entity.type
_entity.pdbx_description
1 polymer ?
#
loop_
_entity_poly.entity_id
_entity_poly.type
_entity_poly.pdbx_seq_one_letter_code
_entity_poly.pdbx_strand_id
1 'polypeptide(L)'
;MGRGVPGRQLRSGEKRGSAVGKTKRGKGTKWMVLVDGGGLPLGVRLESASPEEVTLAEATLAEVKVPRPKGRLRTKPKRVIADRAYDSDPLRERLKKRGIDLIVPYRKNSKKRKHEDGRKLRLYKRRWIIERTNAWLGQFRRLLVRHEHLLSTYRAFFYLACLWITLRKCL
;
A
#
# COMPACT_ATOMS: atom_id res chain seq x y z
N MET A 1 5.95 42.55 -24.04
CA MET A 1 5.03 42.68 -22.88
C MET A 1 4.60 41.30 -22.42
N GLY A 2 5.15 40.84 -21.29
CA GLY A 2 4.93 39.49 -20.77
C GLY A 2 3.55 39.35 -20.13
N ARG A 3 2.79 38.32 -20.53
CA ARG A 3 1.58 37.92 -19.81
C ARG A 3 2.02 37.03 -18.64
N GLY A 4 2.06 37.62 -17.45
CA GLY A 4 2.26 36.88 -16.21
C GLY A 4 1.16 35.83 -16.07
N VAL A 5 1.54 34.56 -16.04
CA VAL A 5 0.64 33.48 -15.63
C VAL A 5 0.35 33.69 -14.14
N PRO A 6 -0.92 33.84 -13.71
CA PRO A 6 -1.21 34.01 -12.29
C PRO A 6 -0.77 32.75 -11.55
N GLY A 7 0.21 32.89 -10.65
CA GLY A 7 0.78 31.79 -9.85
C GLY A 7 -0.18 31.17 -8.80
N ARG A 8 -1.49 31.36 -8.94
CA ARG A 8 -2.50 30.73 -8.08
C ARG A 8 -3.45 29.91 -8.93
N GLN A 9 -3.33 28.59 -8.84
CA GLN A 9 -4.42 27.69 -9.22
C GLN A 9 -5.60 27.96 -8.28
N LEU A 10 -6.55 28.80 -8.71
CA LEU A 10 -7.86 28.92 -8.07
C LEU A 10 -8.58 27.58 -8.28
N ARG A 11 -8.65 26.77 -7.23
CA ARG A 11 -9.40 25.51 -7.24
C ARG A 11 -10.72 25.70 -6.51
N SER A 12 -11.81 25.32 -7.17
CA SER A 12 -13.14 25.24 -6.58
C SER A 12 -13.15 24.23 -5.43
N GLY A 13 -13.44 24.70 -4.21
CA GLY A 13 -14.30 24.02 -3.23
C GLY A 13 -13.98 22.61 -2.72
N GLU A 14 -12.91 21.92 -3.13
CA GLU A 14 -12.53 20.67 -2.47
C GLU A 14 -11.92 21.00 -1.10
N LYS A 15 -12.73 20.92 -0.03
CA LYS A 15 -12.22 21.06 1.33
C LYS A 15 -11.11 20.03 1.56
N ARG A 16 -9.85 20.49 1.53
CA ARG A 16 -8.61 19.80 1.96
C ARG A 16 -7.91 18.90 0.93
N GLY A 17 -8.23 19.03 -0.36
CA GLY A 17 -7.49 18.44 -1.48
C GLY A 17 -7.83 16.97 -1.79
N SER A 18 -7.35 16.50 -2.96
CA SER A 18 -7.69 15.19 -3.52
C SER A 18 -7.25 14.01 -2.64
N ALA A 19 -7.99 12.88 -2.72
CA ALA A 19 -7.75 11.63 -1.99
C ALA A 19 -7.72 11.78 -0.46
N VAL A 20 -8.61 12.61 0.07
CA VAL A 20 -8.88 12.72 1.52
C VAL A 20 -10.27 12.14 1.80
N GLY A 21 -10.31 11.06 2.60
CA GLY A 21 -11.54 10.37 2.99
C GLY A 21 -11.83 10.48 4.50
N LYS A 22 -13.05 10.13 4.91
CA LYS A 22 -13.41 10.08 6.34
C LYS A 22 -12.82 8.81 6.98
N THR A 23 -12.42 8.92 8.24
CA THR A 23 -11.99 7.81 9.10
C THR A 23 -12.79 7.84 10.40
N LYS A 24 -12.66 6.80 11.24
CA LYS A 24 -13.30 6.78 12.57
C LYS A 24 -12.82 7.91 13.49
N ARG A 25 -11.64 8.48 13.24
CA ARG A 25 -10.99 9.49 14.09
C ARG A 25 -10.76 10.83 13.38
N GLY A 26 -11.33 11.04 12.19
CA GLY A 26 -11.15 12.27 11.44
C GLY A 26 -11.16 12.05 9.93
N LYS A 27 -10.16 12.61 9.24
CA LYS A 27 -10.00 12.49 7.80
C LYS A 27 -8.56 12.18 7.46
N GLY A 28 -8.32 11.50 6.35
CA GLY A 28 -6.95 11.21 5.93
C GLY A 28 -6.85 10.54 4.57
N THR A 29 -5.62 10.19 4.24
CA THR A 29 -5.24 9.40 3.08
C THR A 29 -4.71 8.07 3.58
N LYS A 30 -5.19 6.99 2.97
CA LYS A 30 -4.70 5.65 3.24
C LYS A 30 -3.54 5.36 2.31
N TRP A 31 -2.49 4.79 2.87
CA TRP A 31 -1.31 4.36 2.14
C TRP A 31 -1.25 2.84 2.18
N MET A 32 -1.28 2.25 1.00
CA MET A 32 -1.15 0.82 0.77
C MET A 32 0.26 0.57 0.28
N VAL A 33 1.03 -0.26 0.98
CA VAL A 33 2.44 -0.52 0.64
C VAL A 33 2.65 -2.00 0.43
N LEU A 34 3.28 -2.34 -0.69
CA LEU A 34 3.80 -3.67 -0.97
C LEU A 34 5.27 -3.69 -0.66
N VAL A 35 5.68 -4.73 0.04
CA VAL A 35 7.02 -4.86 0.58
C VAL A 35 7.56 -6.24 0.24
N ASP A 36 8.84 -6.32 -0.10
CA ASP A 36 9.50 -7.60 -0.33
C ASP A 36 9.83 -8.34 0.99
N GLY A 37 10.49 -9.51 0.87
CA GLY A 37 10.89 -10.29 2.04
C GLY A 37 12.00 -9.67 2.91
N GLY A 38 12.70 -8.65 2.40
CA GLY A 38 13.71 -7.91 3.15
C GLY A 38 13.14 -6.65 3.81
N GLY A 39 11.95 -6.20 3.46
CA GLY A 39 11.37 -4.94 3.93
C GLY A 39 11.56 -3.77 2.96
N LEU A 40 11.85 -4.02 1.68
CA LEU A 40 11.98 -3.01 0.64
C LEU A 40 10.61 -2.68 0.03
N PRO A 41 10.18 -1.41 0.03
CA PRO A 41 8.94 -1.02 -0.64
C PRO A 41 9.02 -1.26 -2.16
N LEU A 42 8.14 -2.11 -2.69
CA LEU A 42 8.04 -2.48 -4.10
C LEU A 42 6.92 -1.76 -4.85
N GLY A 43 5.94 -1.25 -4.12
CA GLY A 43 4.77 -0.59 -4.69
C GLY A 43 4.03 0.20 -3.62
N VAL A 44 3.50 1.36 -4.01
CA VAL A 44 2.79 2.27 -3.11
C VAL A 44 1.54 2.75 -3.83
N ARG A 45 0.40 2.67 -3.14
CA ARG A 45 -0.85 3.27 -3.58
C ARG A 45 -1.39 4.19 -2.49
N LEU A 46 -1.70 5.43 -2.87
CA LEU A 46 -2.27 6.44 -1.99
C LEU A 46 -3.70 6.69 -2.42
N GLU A 47 -4.64 6.50 -1.50
CA GLU A 47 -6.07 6.55 -1.78
C GLU A 47 -6.81 7.32 -0.68
N SER A 48 -8.02 7.78 -0.96
CA SER A 48 -8.89 8.29 0.10
C SER A 48 -9.05 7.27 1.22
N ALA A 49 -9.20 7.71 2.47
CA ALA A 49 -9.29 6.78 3.60
C ALA A 49 -10.66 6.07 3.75
N SER A 50 -11.64 6.40 2.90
CA SER A 50 -13.00 5.87 2.97
C SER A 50 -13.13 4.40 2.51
N PRO A 51 -12.51 3.95 1.40
CA PRO A 51 -12.62 2.57 0.95
C PRO A 51 -11.97 1.58 1.91
N GLU A 52 -12.55 0.38 1.96
CA GLU A 52 -11.96 -0.75 2.66
C GLU A 52 -10.64 -1.19 2.00
N GLU A 53 -9.69 -1.63 2.80
CA GLU A 53 -8.37 -2.06 2.31
C GLU A 53 -8.43 -3.24 1.33
N VAL A 54 -9.39 -4.14 1.56
CA VAL A 54 -9.61 -5.34 0.74
C VAL A 54 -9.93 -4.96 -0.71
N THR A 55 -10.68 -3.89 -0.93
CA THR A 55 -11.07 -3.44 -2.28
C THR A 55 -9.89 -2.79 -3.03
N LEU A 56 -8.92 -2.23 -2.29
CA LEU A 56 -7.71 -1.62 -2.83
C LEU A 56 -6.58 -2.61 -3.06
N ALA A 57 -6.67 -3.83 -2.54
CA ALA A 57 -5.60 -4.83 -2.55
C ALA A 57 -5.09 -5.13 -3.97
N GLU A 58 -5.99 -5.38 -4.92
CA GLU A 58 -5.61 -5.75 -6.29
C GLU A 58 -5.02 -4.59 -7.07
N ALA A 59 -5.58 -3.39 -6.89
CA ALA A 59 -5.05 -2.17 -7.49
C ALA A 59 -3.66 -1.84 -6.93
N THR A 60 -3.41 -2.12 -5.64
CA THR A 60 -2.08 -1.99 -5.05
C THR A 60 -1.12 -3.03 -5.63
N LEU A 61 -1.54 -4.28 -5.80
CA LEU A 61 -0.73 -5.34 -6.42
C LEU A 61 -0.31 -5.02 -7.86
N ALA A 62 -1.09 -4.23 -8.59
CA ALA A 62 -0.75 -3.79 -9.93
C ALA A 62 0.44 -2.80 -9.98
N GLU A 63 0.78 -2.16 -8.86
CA GLU A 63 1.92 -1.23 -8.77
C GLU A 63 3.28 -1.94 -8.77
N VAL A 64 3.32 -3.27 -8.56
CA VAL A 64 4.57 -4.03 -8.49
C VAL A 64 5.26 -4.03 -9.85
N LYS A 65 6.46 -3.46 -9.88
CA LYS A 65 7.33 -3.45 -11.06
C LYS A 65 8.77 -3.68 -10.62
N VAL A 66 9.19 -4.95 -10.59
CA VAL A 66 10.56 -5.31 -10.16
C VAL A 66 11.45 -5.60 -11.38
N PRO A 67 12.55 -4.86 -11.57
CA PRO A 67 13.54 -5.14 -12.60
C PRO A 67 14.09 -6.57 -12.52
N ARG A 68 14.44 -7.13 -13.67
CA ARG A 68 15.13 -8.42 -13.79
C ARG A 68 16.40 -8.22 -14.61
N PRO A 69 17.47 -9.02 -14.39
CA PRO A 69 18.69 -8.92 -15.19
C PRO A 69 18.47 -9.04 -16.70
N LYS A 70 17.49 -9.86 -17.12
CA LYS A 70 17.06 -9.98 -18.52
C LYS A 70 15.53 -10.13 -18.60
N GLY A 71 14.95 -9.58 -19.67
CA GLY A 71 13.54 -9.71 -20.03
C GLY A 71 12.57 -8.75 -19.31
N ARG A 72 11.26 -9.02 -19.43
CA ARG A 72 10.18 -8.15 -18.91
C ARG A 72 10.25 -7.98 -17.38
N LEU A 73 9.84 -6.84 -16.85
CA LEU A 73 9.69 -6.61 -15.41
C LEU A 73 8.83 -7.71 -14.74
N ARG A 74 9.19 -8.11 -13.53
CA ARG A 74 8.35 -8.98 -12.71
C ARG A 74 7.24 -8.15 -12.09
N THR A 75 6.00 -8.37 -12.54
CA THR A 75 4.80 -7.65 -12.08
C THR A 75 3.89 -8.48 -11.18
N LYS A 76 4.15 -9.79 -11.08
CA LYS A 76 3.29 -10.73 -10.35
C LYS A 76 4.05 -11.42 -9.20
N PRO A 77 3.68 -11.20 -7.93
CA PRO A 77 4.22 -11.98 -6.82
C PRO A 77 3.61 -13.40 -6.82
N LYS A 78 4.38 -14.39 -6.37
CA LYS A 78 3.87 -15.77 -6.19
C LYS A 78 2.97 -15.88 -4.95
N ARG A 79 3.30 -15.13 -3.91
CA ARG A 79 2.64 -15.17 -2.59
C ARG A 79 2.55 -13.75 -2.03
N VAL A 80 1.46 -13.43 -1.35
CA VAL A 80 1.24 -12.15 -0.68
C VAL A 80 0.83 -12.43 0.75
N ILE A 81 1.54 -11.84 1.71
CA ILE A 81 1.14 -11.83 3.12
C ILE A 81 0.47 -10.49 3.39
N ALA A 82 -0.70 -10.50 4.02
CA ALA A 82 -1.43 -9.28 4.34
C ALA A 82 -2.01 -9.35 5.76
N ASP A 83 -2.47 -8.22 6.29
CA ASP A 83 -3.15 -8.17 7.59
C ASP A 83 -4.41 -9.05 7.61
N ARG A 84 -4.81 -9.54 8.79
CA ARG A 84 -6.06 -10.30 8.98
C ARG A 84 -7.30 -9.52 8.50
N ALA A 85 -7.26 -8.19 8.47
CA ALA A 85 -8.31 -7.36 7.87
C ALA A 85 -8.56 -7.71 6.39
N TYR A 86 -7.57 -8.24 5.67
CA TYR A 86 -7.68 -8.71 4.28
C TYR A 86 -8.31 -10.11 4.14
N ASP A 87 -8.76 -10.72 5.23
CA ASP A 87 -9.47 -11.99 5.18
C ASP A 87 -10.79 -11.84 4.40
N SER A 88 -10.81 -12.36 3.17
CA SER A 88 -11.93 -12.30 2.25
C SER A 88 -11.84 -13.44 1.25
N ASP A 89 -12.80 -14.37 1.29
CA ASP A 89 -12.85 -15.50 0.34
C ASP A 89 -12.96 -15.01 -1.13
N PRO A 90 -13.76 -13.99 -1.47
CA PRO A 90 -13.74 -13.42 -2.82
C PRO A 90 -12.37 -12.91 -3.26
N LEU A 91 -11.61 -12.25 -2.38
CA LEU A 91 -10.24 -11.80 -2.69
C LEU A 91 -9.30 -13.00 -2.89
N ARG A 92 -9.39 -14.03 -2.04
CA ARG A 92 -8.59 -15.26 -2.17
C ARG A 92 -8.82 -15.91 -3.54
N GLU A 93 -10.07 -16.05 -3.95
CA GLU A 93 -10.41 -16.67 -5.24
C GLU A 93 -9.91 -15.84 -6.43
N ARG A 94 -10.07 -14.51 -6.41
CA ARG A 94 -9.56 -13.64 -7.47
C ARG A 94 -8.03 -13.67 -7.57
N LEU A 95 -7.33 -13.67 -6.44
CA LEU A 95 -5.86 -13.80 -6.42
C LEU A 95 -5.40 -15.19 -6.84
N LYS A 96 -6.09 -16.25 -6.43
CA LYS A 96 -5.82 -17.63 -6.85
C LYS A 96 -5.98 -17.80 -8.36
N LYS A 97 -7.03 -17.22 -8.96
CA LYS A 97 -7.22 -17.18 -10.43
C LYS A 97 -6.07 -16.47 -11.15
N ARG A 98 -5.45 -15.46 -10.51
CA ARG A 98 -4.24 -14.79 -11.02
C ARG A 98 -2.96 -15.61 -10.77
N GLY A 99 -3.03 -16.72 -10.05
CA GLY A 99 -1.88 -17.53 -9.63
C GLY A 99 -1.06 -16.88 -8.51
N ILE A 100 -1.72 -16.11 -7.63
CA ILE A 100 -1.15 -15.45 -6.47
C ILE A 100 -1.76 -16.09 -5.21
N ASP A 101 -0.92 -16.60 -4.32
CA ASP A 101 -1.37 -17.18 -3.06
C ASP A 101 -1.50 -16.11 -1.96
N LEU A 102 -2.71 -15.88 -1.45
CA LEU A 102 -2.97 -14.94 -0.36
C LEU A 102 -2.84 -15.64 0.99
N ILE A 103 -1.81 -15.25 1.74
CA ILE A 103 -1.49 -15.78 3.08
C ILE A 103 -2.01 -14.81 4.12
N VAL A 104 -3.21 -15.09 4.60
CA VAL A 104 -3.91 -14.34 5.65
C VAL A 104 -4.62 -15.35 6.55
N PRO A 105 -4.52 -15.26 7.89
CA PRO A 105 -5.30 -16.10 8.78
C PRO A 105 -6.78 -15.72 8.71
N TYR A 106 -7.67 -16.69 8.88
CA TYR A 106 -9.08 -16.38 9.03
C TYR A 106 -9.34 -15.50 10.27
N ARG A 107 -10.37 -14.64 10.19
CA ARG A 107 -10.86 -13.91 11.36
C ARG A 107 -11.40 -14.89 12.39
N LYS A 108 -11.31 -14.53 13.68
CA LYS A 108 -11.70 -15.41 14.79
C LYS A 108 -13.17 -15.86 14.69
N ASN A 109 -14.04 -15.02 14.13
CA ASN A 109 -15.47 -15.27 13.96
C ASN A 109 -15.82 -15.99 12.63
N SER A 110 -14.83 -16.33 11.80
CA SER A 110 -15.07 -17.06 10.55
C SER A 110 -15.45 -18.52 10.84
N LYS A 111 -16.71 -18.87 10.56
CA LYS A 111 -17.28 -20.20 10.79
C LYS A 111 -16.74 -21.27 9.85
N LYS A 112 -16.25 -20.87 8.66
CA LYS A 112 -15.72 -21.78 7.63
C LYS A 112 -14.32 -21.29 7.23
N ARG A 113 -13.37 -22.21 7.19
CA ARG A 113 -11.95 -21.94 6.88
C ARG A 113 -11.50 -22.69 5.63
N LYS A 114 -12.25 -22.49 4.53
CA LYS A 114 -12.14 -23.27 3.28
C LYS A 114 -10.73 -23.27 2.68
N HIS A 115 -9.99 -22.18 2.86
CA HIS A 115 -8.67 -21.97 2.25
C HIS A 115 -7.52 -22.01 3.27
N GLU A 116 -7.78 -22.45 4.51
CA GLU A 116 -6.74 -22.50 5.54
C GLU A 116 -5.85 -23.71 5.34
N ASP A 117 -4.62 -23.45 4.92
CA ASP A 117 -3.54 -24.43 4.89
C ASP A 117 -2.53 -24.06 5.98
N GLY A 118 -2.48 -24.87 7.05
CA GLY A 118 -1.59 -24.65 8.18
C GLY A 118 -0.11 -24.59 7.80
N ARG A 119 0.33 -25.28 6.73
CA ARG A 119 1.72 -25.22 6.25
C ARG A 119 2.02 -23.87 5.63
N LYS A 120 1.13 -23.37 4.76
CA LYS A 120 1.26 -22.03 4.17
C LYS A 120 1.14 -20.93 5.21
N LEU A 121 0.26 -21.10 6.20
CA LEU A 121 0.03 -20.12 7.24
C LEU A 121 1.26 -19.90 8.14
N ARG A 122 2.22 -20.84 8.21
CA ARG A 122 3.52 -20.62 8.88
C ARG A 122 4.27 -19.39 8.32
N LEU A 123 4.07 -19.07 7.04
CA LEU A 123 4.65 -17.89 6.41
C LEU A 123 4.06 -16.59 6.95
N TYR A 124 2.85 -16.60 7.53
CA TYR A 124 2.26 -15.43 8.16
C TYR A 124 3.13 -14.86 9.29
N LYS A 125 4.02 -15.67 9.89
CA LYS A 125 5.03 -15.18 10.85
C LYS A 125 5.91 -14.07 10.25
N ARG A 126 6.11 -14.05 8.92
CA ARG A 126 6.89 -13.00 8.22
C ARG A 126 6.16 -11.66 8.11
N ARG A 127 4.90 -11.57 8.54
CA ARG A 127 4.14 -10.32 8.59
C ARG A 127 4.85 -9.20 9.38
N TRP A 128 5.69 -9.55 10.35
CA TRP A 128 6.48 -8.57 11.09
C TRP A 128 7.29 -7.65 10.17
N ILE A 129 7.69 -8.10 8.97
CA ILE A 129 8.42 -7.29 7.99
C ILE A 129 7.58 -6.10 7.53
N ILE A 130 6.28 -6.32 7.32
CA ILE A 130 5.32 -5.29 6.92
C ILE A 130 5.13 -4.29 8.06
N GLU A 131 4.92 -4.78 9.27
CA GLU A 131 4.76 -3.94 10.46
C GLU A 131 5.98 -3.05 10.71
N ARG A 132 7.18 -3.63 10.61
CA ARG A 132 8.45 -2.90 10.73
C ARG A 132 8.58 -1.83 9.64
N THR A 133 8.26 -2.18 8.39
CA THR A 133 8.35 -1.23 7.28
C THR A 133 7.35 -0.08 7.44
N ASN A 134 6.14 -0.37 7.92
CA ASN A 134 5.16 0.65 8.28
C ASN A 134 5.65 1.53 9.43
N ALA A 135 6.31 0.96 10.44
CA ALA A 135 6.90 1.74 11.54
C ALA A 135 7.99 2.69 11.03
N TRP A 136 8.87 2.25 10.13
CA TRP A 136 9.88 3.11 9.49
C TRP A 136 9.25 4.23 8.68
N LEU A 137 8.25 3.92 7.86
CA LEU A 137 7.51 4.94 7.09
C LEU A 137 6.78 5.93 8.03
N GLY A 138 6.31 5.45 9.19
CA GLY A 138 5.70 6.27 10.23
C GLY A 138 6.66 7.22 10.97
N GLN A 139 7.98 7.01 10.90
CA GLN A 139 8.98 7.94 11.46
C GLN A 139 9.05 9.25 10.68
N PHE A 140 8.65 9.25 9.41
CA PHE A 140 8.61 10.46 8.60
C PHE A 140 7.37 11.27 8.97
N ARG A 141 7.56 12.33 9.79
CA ARG A 141 6.47 13.18 10.29
C ARG A 141 5.55 13.71 9.18
N ARG A 142 6.11 14.05 8.01
CA ARG A 142 5.35 14.48 6.81
C ARG A 142 4.42 13.40 6.25
N LEU A 143 4.71 12.12 6.46
CA LEU A 143 3.82 11.03 6.07
C LEU A 143 2.75 10.76 7.11
N LEU A 144 3.11 10.87 8.39
CA LEU A 144 2.20 10.65 9.52
C LEU A 144 1.07 11.68 9.56
N VAL A 145 1.42 12.96 9.40
CA VAL A 145 0.46 14.07 9.30
C VAL A 145 0.60 14.70 7.93
N ARG A 146 -0.39 14.46 7.06
CA ARG A 146 -0.44 15.05 5.72
C ARG A 146 -0.81 16.53 5.82
N HIS A 147 0.11 17.41 5.44
CA HIS A 147 -0.12 18.86 5.31
C HIS A 147 -0.32 19.27 3.84
N GLU A 148 -0.01 18.38 2.92
CA GLU A 148 0.03 18.62 1.49
C GLU A 148 -1.38 18.58 0.89
N HIS A 149 -1.78 19.69 0.27
CA HIS A 149 -3.07 19.76 -0.43
C HIS A 149 -3.09 18.87 -1.68
N LEU A 150 -2.00 18.86 -2.46
CA LEU A 150 -1.88 18.06 -3.67
C LEU A 150 -1.42 16.63 -3.35
N LEU A 151 -2.13 15.64 -3.88
CA LEU A 151 -1.75 14.23 -3.73
C LEU A 151 -0.40 13.92 -4.39
N SER A 152 -0.06 14.60 -5.48
CA SER A 152 1.24 14.43 -6.16
C SER A 152 2.41 14.81 -5.26
N THR A 153 2.31 15.93 -4.54
CA THR A 153 3.33 16.37 -3.58
C THR A 153 3.46 15.39 -2.41
N TYR A 154 2.33 14.95 -1.85
CA TYR A 154 2.34 13.93 -0.79
C TYR A 154 2.98 12.62 -1.28
N ARG A 155 2.66 12.20 -2.52
CA ARG A 155 3.25 11.02 -3.16
C ARG A 155 4.76 11.16 -3.36
N ALA A 156 5.25 12.34 -3.74
CA ALA A 156 6.68 12.60 -3.87
C ALA A 156 7.41 12.41 -2.53
N PHE A 157 6.88 12.96 -1.42
CA PHE A 157 7.44 12.72 -0.09
C PHE A 157 7.39 11.24 0.31
N PHE A 158 6.32 10.54 -0.06
CA PHE A 158 6.22 9.12 0.18
C PHE A 158 7.33 8.35 -0.53
N TYR A 159 7.58 8.65 -1.81
CA TYR A 159 8.67 8.03 -2.56
C TYR A 159 10.05 8.40 -2.01
N LEU A 160 10.26 9.63 -1.54
CA LEU A 160 11.50 10.02 -0.86
C LEU A 160 11.75 9.17 0.41
N ALA A 161 10.70 8.90 1.19
CA ALA A 161 10.81 8.00 2.35
C ALA A 161 11.14 6.56 1.94
N CYS A 162 10.49 6.04 0.88
CA CYS A 162 10.81 4.71 0.33
C CYS A 162 12.26 4.62 -0.17
N LEU A 163 12.73 5.66 -0.88
CA LEU A 163 14.11 5.78 -1.35
C LEU A 163 15.08 5.74 -0.17
N TRP A 164 14.82 6.53 0.87
CA TRP A 164 15.66 6.55 2.06
C TRP A 164 15.73 5.20 2.78
N ILE A 165 14.60 4.51 2.93
CA ILE A 165 14.56 3.15 3.49
C ILE A 165 15.36 2.17 2.63
N THR A 166 15.30 2.33 1.30
CA THR A 166 16.03 1.48 0.35
C THR A 166 17.53 1.72 0.42
N LEU A 167 17.96 2.99 0.41
CA LEU A 167 19.38 3.36 0.50
C LEU A 167 20.03 2.82 1.77
N ARG A 168 19.36 2.92 2.92
CA ARG A 168 19.84 2.38 4.21
C ARG A 168 20.02 0.86 4.24
N LYS A 169 19.56 0.14 3.23
CA LYS A 169 19.75 -1.31 3.11
C LYS A 169 20.80 -1.72 2.09
N CYS A 170 21.12 -0.80 1.18
CA CYS A 170 22.14 -1.01 0.16
C CYS A 170 23.51 -0.52 0.61
N LEU A 171 23.53 0.49 1.50
CA LEU A 171 24.71 0.98 2.23
C LEU A 171 24.81 0.27 3.57
#